data_AF-A0A971YVS7-F1
#
_entry.id   AF-A0A971YVS7-F1
#
_cell.length_a   1.000
_cell.length_b   1.000
_cell.length_c   1.000
_cell.angle_alpha   90.00
_cell.angle_beta   90.00
_cell.angle_gamma   90.00
#
_symmetry.space_group_name_H-M   'P 1'
#
loop_
_entity.id
_entity.type
_entity.pdbx_description
1 polymer ?
#
loop_
_entity_poly.entity_id
_entity_poly.type
_entity_poly.pdbx_seq_one_letter_code
_entity_poly.pdbx_strand_id
1 'polypeptide(L)' 'MKSRDEKAILEEMEKLRQELRHILEAHPELLDSPRVYALSTRLDVLISRYMRYKRAYVDEPSEVINI' A
#
# COMPACT_ATOMS: atom_id res chain seq x y z
N MET A 1 -8.03 -4.88 -12.49
CA MET A 1 -8.56 -4.61 -11.13
C MET A 1 -9.46 -3.41 -11.26
N LYS A 2 -10.71 -3.46 -10.79
CA LYS A 2 -11.62 -2.30 -10.95
C LYS A 2 -11.17 -1.18 -9.99
N SER A 3 -11.54 0.08 -10.26
CA SER A 3 -11.32 1.24 -9.36
C SER A 3 -11.68 0.95 -7.88
N ARG A 4 -12.63 0.05 -7.64
CA ARG A 4 -13.03 -0.44 -6.32
C ARG A 4 -11.93 -1.24 -5.59
N ASP A 5 -11.16 -2.06 -6.29
CA ASP A 5 -10.10 -2.89 -5.71
C ASP A 5 -8.88 -2.04 -5.36
N GLU A 6 -8.56 -1.06 -6.21
CA GLU A 6 -7.52 -0.08 -5.94
C GLU A 6 -7.85 0.76 -4.70
N LYS A 7 -9.09 1.26 -4.61
CA LYS A 7 -9.57 2.00 -3.44
C LYS A 7 -9.45 1.17 -2.16
N ALA A 8 -9.82 -0.12 -2.21
CA ALA A 8 -9.71 -1.01 -1.05
C ALA A 8 -8.26 -1.19 -0.59
N ILE A 9 -7.31 -1.34 -1.52
CA ILE A 9 -5.87 -1.45 -1.19
C ILE A 9 -5.37 -0.17 -0.53
N LEU A 10 -5.72 1.01 -1.09
CA LEU A 10 -5.31 2.29 -0.53
C LEU A 10 -5.89 2.52 0.87
N GLU A 11 -7.16 2.18 1.10
CA GLU A 11 -7.79 2.25 2.42
C GLU A 11 -7.12 1.31 3.43
N GLU A 12 -6.74 0.11 3.02
CA GLU A 12 -6.03 -0.84 3.88
C GLU A 12 -4.61 -0.35 4.23
N MET A 13 -3.89 0.22 3.25
CA MET A 13 -2.58 0.83 3.47
C MET A 13 -2.65 1.99 4.46
N GLU A 14 -3.65 2.86 4.32
CA GLU A 14 -3.84 3.99 5.23
C GLU A 14 -4.17 3.54 6.66
N LYS A 15 -5.01 2.51 6.82
CA LYS A 15 -5.30 1.91 8.13
C LYS A 15 -4.04 1.36 8.80
N LEU A 16 -3.22 0.60 8.07
CA LEU A 16 -1.97 0.06 8.62
C LEU A 16 -0.98 1.17 8.97
N ARG A 17 -0.89 2.22 8.16
CA ARG A 17 -0.05 3.39 8.43
C ARG A 17 -0.48 4.09 9.73
N GLN A 18 -1.78 4.29 9.93
CA GLN A 18 -2.33 4.89 11.14
C GLN A 18 -2.10 4.01 12.37
N GLU A 19 -2.29 2.69 12.25
CA GLU A 19 -2.04 1.74 13.34
C GLU A 19 -0.56 1.74 13.76
N LEU A 20 0.36 1.65 12.79
CA LEU A 20 1.80 1.72 13.04
C LEU A 20 2.19 3.03 13.72
N ARG A 21 1.66 4.16 13.22
CA ARG A 21 1.89 5.47 13.82
C ARG A 21 1.40 5.51 15.26
N HIS A 22 0.18 5.07 15.52
CA HIS A 22 -0.40 5.08 16.86
C HIS A 22 0.40 4.22 17.85
N ILE A 23 0.82 3.02 17.43
CA ILE A 23 1.67 2.14 18.24
C ILE A 23 2.99 2.82 18.57
N LEU A 24 3.68 3.39 17.59
CA LEU A 24 5.01 3.98 17.79
C LEU A 24 4.99 5.32 18.52
N GLU A 25 3.92 6.10 18.38
CA GLU A 25 3.71 7.32 19.17
C GLU A 25 3.41 7.00 20.64
N ALA A 26 2.64 5.94 20.91
CA ALA A 26 2.32 5.51 22.28
C ALA A 26 3.45 4.72 22.94
N HIS A 27 4.19 3.93 22.14
CA HIS A 27 5.17 2.95 22.59
C HIS A 27 6.38 2.90 21.63
N PRO A 28 7.25 3.93 21.63
CA PRO A 28 8.42 3.98 20.75
C PRO A 28 9.39 2.80 20.97
N GLU A 29 9.41 2.21 22.15
CA GLU A 29 10.19 1.01 22.48
C GLU A 29 9.79 -0.24 21.67
N LEU A 30 8.59 -0.24 21.07
CA LEU A 30 8.11 -1.34 20.24
C LEU A 30 8.60 -1.26 18.79
N LEU A 31 9.45 -0.29 18.42
CA LEU A 31 9.96 -0.13 17.06
C LEU A 31 10.52 -1.43 16.46
N ASP A 32 11.31 -2.16 17.25
CA ASP A 32 11.93 -3.43 16.83
C ASP A 32 11.09 -4.65 17.24
N SER A 33 9.86 -4.44 17.69
CA SER A 33 9.00 -5.55 18.13
C SER A 33 8.54 -6.40 16.94
N PRO A 34 8.38 -7.73 17.14
CA PRO A 34 7.81 -8.61 16.13
C PRO A 34 6.45 -8.14 15.60
N ARG A 35 5.67 -7.43 16.43
CA ARG A 35 4.38 -6.85 16.05
C ARG A 35 4.52 -5.74 15.02
N VAL A 36 5.40 -4.76 15.27
CA VAL A 36 5.65 -3.66 14.32
C VAL A 36 6.23 -4.19 13.02
N TYR A 37 7.15 -5.16 13.10
CA TYR A 37 7.70 -5.84 11.92
C TYR A 37 6.62 -6.57 11.08
N ALA A 38 5.67 -7.25 11.73
CA ALA A 38 4.58 -7.92 11.01
C ALA A 38 3.66 -6.92 10.30
N LEU A 39 3.36 -5.79 10.95
CA LEU A 39 2.54 -4.72 10.38
C LEU A 39 3.24 -4.02 9.20
N SER A 40 4.54 -3.71 9.33
CA SER A 40 5.32 -3.13 8.24
C SER A 40 5.43 -4.08 7.05
N THR A 41 5.68 -5.37 7.30
CA THR A 41 5.70 -6.40 6.25
C THR A 41 4.37 -6.47 5.50
N ARG A 42 3.24 -6.41 6.21
CA ARG A 42 1.91 -6.39 5.57
C ARG A 42 1.72 -5.13 4.70
N LEU A 43 2.19 -3.97 5.17
CA LEU A 43 2.15 -2.73 4.40
C LEU A 43 2.99 -2.84 3.12
N ASP A 44 4.19 -3.42 3.19
CA ASP A 44 5.07 -3.64 2.03
C ASP A 44 4.45 -4.55 0.98
N VAL A 45 3.71 -5.59 1.41
CA VAL A 45 2.96 -6.46 0.51
C VAL A 45 1.88 -5.68 -0.25
N LEU A 46 1.15 -4.78 0.42
CA LEU A 46 0.13 -3.95 -0.20
C LEU A 46 0.73 -2.94 -1.17
N ILE A 47 1.84 -2.28 -0.80
CA ILE A 47 2.60 -1.38 -1.68
C ILE A 47 3.02 -2.14 -2.94
N SER A 48 3.60 -3.32 -2.79
CA SER A 48 4.05 -4.16 -3.90
C SER A 48 2.90 -4.55 -4.83
N ARG A 49 1.72 -4.88 -4.28
CA ARG A 49 0.51 -5.18 -5.06
C ARG A 49 0.03 -3.95 -5.83
N TYR A 50 -0.01 -2.79 -5.17
CA TYR A 50 -0.41 -1.53 -5.79
C TYR A 50 0.54 -1.10 -6.92
N MET A 51 1.85 -1.21 -6.71
CA MET A 51 2.85 -0.87 -7.73
C MET A 51 2.77 -1.79 -8.95
N ARG A 52 2.58 -3.11 -8.75
CA ARG A 52 2.36 -4.05 -9.87
C ARG A 52 1.10 -3.71 -10.65
N TYR A 53 0.02 -3.37 -9.94
CA TYR A 53 -1.20 -2.90 -10.58
C TYR A 53 -0.93 -1.63 -11.40
N LYS A 54 -0.29 -0.60 -10.82
CA LYS A 54 0.00 0.64 -11.56
C LYS A 54 0.89 0.43 -12.79
N ARG A 55 1.89 -0.45 -12.73
CA ARG A 55 2.69 -0.80 -13.91
C ARG A 55 1.85 -1.43 -15.02
N ALA A 56 0.98 -2.38 -14.68
CA ALA A 56 0.10 -3.03 -15.66
C ALA A 56 -0.85 -2.06 -16.38
N TYR A 57 -1.15 -0.90 -15.79
CA TYR A 57 -2.00 0.14 -16.40
C TYR A 57 -1.21 1.20 -17.18
N VAL A 58 0.11 1.29 -16.97
CA VAL A 58 1.00 2.19 -17.74
C VAL A 58 1.45 1.52 -19.05
N ASP A 59 1.42 0.18 -19.12
CA ASP A 59 1.77 -0.62 -20.31
C ASP A 59 0.61 -0.87 -21.29
N GLU A 60 -0.60 -0.34 -21.05
CA GLU A 60 -1.60 -0.25 -22.11
C GLU A 60 -1.20 0.91 -23.04
N PRO A 61 -0.87 0.65 -24.34
CA PRO A 61 -0.49 1.70 -25.25
C PRO A 61 -1.66 2.67 -25.33
N SER A 62 -1.42 3.91 -24.89
CA SER A 62 -2.33 5.02 -25.18
C SER A 62 -2.55 5.01 -26.68
N GLU A 63 -3.79 4.69 -27.09
CA GLU A 63 -4.17 4.69 -28.50
C GLU A 63 -3.70 5.99 -29.12
N VAL A 64 -2.89 5.83 -30.17
CA VAL A 64 -2.40 6.91 -31.02
C VAL A 64 -3.63 7.71 -31.46
N ILE A 65 -3.77 8.92 -30.93
CA ILE A 65 -4.67 9.91 -31.50
C ILE A 65 -4.08 10.28 -32.86
N ASN A 66 -4.65 9.72 -33.93
CA ASN A 66 -4.41 10.20 -35.28
C ASN A 66 -4.98 11.62 -35.37
N ILE A 67 -4.09 12.62 -35.42
CA ILE A 67 -4.39 13.98 -35.87
C ILE A 67 -3.87 14.10 -37.31
#